data_AF-A0A928SHY7-F1
#
_entry.id   AF-A0A928SHY7-F1
#
_cell.length_a   1.000
_cell.length_b   1.000
_cell.length_c   1.000
_cell.angle_alpha   90.00
_cell.angle_beta   90.00
_cell.angle_gamma   90.00
#
_symmetry.space_group_name_H-M   'P 1'
#
loop_
_entity.id
_entity.type
_entity.pdbx_description
1 polymer ?
#
loop_
_entity_poly.entity_id
_entity_poly.type
_entity_poly.pdbx_seq_one_letter_code
_entity_poly.pdbx_strand_id
1 'polypeptide(L)'
;MVNSLSQPVSTKAKTVPILITWDVDPDLWIPFENDNGPCKRPYDLCHGLNIPATFFMTAEPAHLLAREVDIMQTQGHEVGCHA
;
A
#
# COMPACT_ATOMS: atom_id res chain seq x y z
N MET A 1 15.00 13.92 -54.95
CA MET A 1 14.48 14.71 -53.81
C MET A 1 13.77 13.74 -52.88
N VAL A 2 14.29 13.51 -51.67
CA VAL A 2 13.68 12.60 -50.69
C VAL A 2 13.22 13.46 -49.52
N ASN A 3 11.90 13.60 -49.36
CA ASN A 3 11.31 14.26 -48.20
C ASN A 3 11.35 13.29 -47.02
N SER A 4 12.30 13.47 -46.11
CA SER A 4 12.29 12.83 -44.80
C SER A 4 11.36 13.62 -43.90
N LEU A 5 10.15 13.10 -43.69
CA LEU A 5 9.23 13.61 -42.68
C LEU A 5 9.76 13.17 -41.31
N SER A 6 10.32 14.11 -40.56
CA SER A 6 10.69 13.91 -39.16
C SER A 6 9.42 13.67 -38.35
N GLN A 7 9.30 12.47 -37.77
CA GLN A 7 8.22 12.18 -36.83
C GLN A 7 8.36 13.04 -35.57
N PRO A 8 7.24 13.52 -34.99
CA PRO A 8 7.29 14.29 -33.75
C PRO A 8 7.79 13.39 -32.61
N VAL A 9 8.87 13.81 -31.96
CA VAL A 9 9.39 13.17 -30.75
C VAL A 9 8.38 13.38 -29.63
N SER A 10 7.74 12.30 -29.17
CA SER A 10 6.87 12.32 -27.99
C SER A 10 7.70 12.67 -26.75
N THR A 11 7.42 13.81 -26.13
CA THR A 11 8.12 14.34 -24.95
C THR A 11 7.52 13.86 -23.62
N LYS A 12 6.64 12.85 -23.62
CA LYS A 12 6.12 12.30 -22.35
C LYS A 12 7.28 11.65 -21.59
N ALA A 13 7.62 12.24 -20.45
CA ALA A 13 8.57 11.66 -19.50
C ALA A 13 8.15 10.22 -19.20
N LYS A 14 9.09 9.28 -19.34
CA LYS A 14 8.83 7.87 -19.03
C LYS A 14 8.56 7.75 -17.54
N THR A 15 7.38 7.26 -17.18
CA THR A 15 7.01 6.97 -15.80
C THR A 15 7.42 5.54 -15.45
N VAL A 16 7.89 5.33 -14.22
CA VAL A 16 8.18 3.99 -13.67
C VAL A 16 7.12 3.69 -12.61
N PRO A 17 6.31 2.63 -12.76
CA PRO A 17 5.37 2.23 -11.72
C PRO A 17 6.12 1.71 -10.48
N ILE A 18 5.67 2.11 -9.30
CA ILE A 18 6.20 1.67 -8.01
C ILE A 18 5.05 1.04 -7.22
N LEU A 19 5.31 -0.11 -6.63
CA LEU A 19 4.43 -0.77 -5.67
C LEU A 19 5.00 -0.55 -4.27
N ILE A 20 4.16 -0.12 -3.32
CA ILE A 20 4.51 0.01 -1.90
C ILE A 20 3.86 -1.14 -1.14
N THR A 21 4.66 -1.87 -0.36
CA THR A 21 4.22 -2.99 0.46
C THR A 21 4.61 -2.78 1.92
N TRP A 22 3.76 -3.23 2.85
CA TRP A 22 4.00 -3.22 4.28
C TRP A 22 3.78 -4.62 4.86
N ASP A 23 4.79 -5.19 5.49
CA ASP A 23 4.63 -6.37 6.33
C ASP A 23 4.21 -5.91 7.72
N VAL A 24 2.98 -6.24 8.10
CA VAL A 24 2.33 -5.86 9.35
C VAL A 24 2.49 -7.02 10.33
N ASP A 25 3.62 -7.02 11.03
CA ASP A 25 3.95 -7.98 12.08
C ASP A 25 3.69 -7.36 13.46
N PRO A 26 2.54 -7.62 14.10
CA PRO A 26 2.32 -7.18 15.47
C PRO A 26 3.33 -7.85 16.41
N ASP A 27 3.97 -7.04 17.23
CA ASP A 27 4.73 -7.54 18.37
C ASP A 27 3.75 -8.11 19.41
N LEU A 28 3.76 -9.44 19.56
CA LEU A 28 2.88 -10.17 20.48
C LEU A 28 3.12 -9.81 21.96
N TRP A 29 4.22 -9.15 22.27
CA TRP A 29 4.55 -8.67 23.62
C TRP A 29 3.97 -7.29 23.92
N ILE A 30 3.43 -6.60 22.92
CA ILE A 30 2.79 -5.28 23.07
C ILE A 30 1.27 -5.47 23.03
N PRO A 31 0.55 -5.12 24.12
CA PRO A 31 -0.90 -5.18 24.12
C PRO A 31 -1.50 -4.31 23.00
N PHE A 32 -2.37 -4.92 22.19
CA PHE A 32 -3.09 -4.24 21.10
C PHE A 32 -3.88 -3.00 21.57
N GLU A 33 -4.23 -2.93 22.86
CA GLU A 33 -5.07 -1.88 23.43
C GLU A 33 -4.33 -0.53 23.63
N ASN A 34 -3.00 -0.50 23.60
CA ASN A 34 -2.21 0.68 23.97
C ASN A 34 -1.54 1.40 22.80
N ASP A 35 -1.49 0.78 21.62
CA ASP A 35 -0.91 1.42 20.45
C ASP A 35 -1.99 1.71 19.41
N ASN A 36 -1.79 2.80 18.69
CA ASN A 36 -2.49 3.14 17.46
C ASN A 36 -2.18 2.04 16.44
N GLY A 37 -2.81 0.86 16.56
CA GLY A 37 -2.46 -0.49 16.06
C GLY A 37 -1.39 -0.62 14.98
N PRO A 38 -0.73 -1.78 14.82
CA PRO A 38 0.43 -1.93 13.91
C PRO A 38 0.18 -1.41 12.47
N CYS A 39 -1.08 -1.35 12.04
CA CYS A 39 -1.50 -0.83 10.75
C CYS A 39 -1.67 0.69 10.66
N LYS A 40 -1.95 1.39 11.77
CA LYS A 40 -2.51 2.75 11.71
C LYS A 40 -1.53 3.75 11.12
N ARG A 41 -0.26 3.71 11.54
CA ARG A 41 0.76 4.65 11.02
C ARG A 41 1.02 4.46 9.52
N PRO A 42 1.32 3.25 9.03
CA PRO A 42 1.52 3.07 7.59
C PRO A 42 0.22 3.33 6.78
N TYR A 43 -0.96 3.01 7.32
CA TYR A 43 -2.24 3.40 6.73
C TYR A 43 -2.40 4.93 6.62
N ASP A 44 -2.25 5.66 7.74
CA ASP A 44 -2.41 7.13 7.77
C ASP A 44 -1.47 7.82 6.79
N LEU A 45 -0.23 7.32 6.66
CA LEU A 45 0.77 7.83 5.73
C LEU A 45 0.35 7.62 4.26
N CYS A 46 0.01 6.38 3.90
CA CYS A 46 -0.39 6.04 2.54
C CYS A 46 -1.68 6.76 2.15
N HIS A 47 -2.67 6.79 3.04
CA HIS A 47 -3.92 7.50 2.83
C HIS A 47 -3.72 9.01 2.69
N GLY A 48 -2.95 9.62 3.60
CA GLY A 48 -2.67 11.07 3.59
C GLY A 48 -1.92 11.55 2.34
N LEU A 49 -1.14 10.66 1.70
CA LEU A 49 -0.43 10.94 0.45
C LEU A 49 -1.17 10.46 -0.81
N ASN A 50 -2.35 9.86 -0.65
CA ASN A 50 -3.12 9.24 -1.74
C ASN A 50 -2.30 8.21 -2.53
N ILE A 51 -1.56 7.36 -1.80
CA ILE A 51 -0.72 6.29 -2.37
C ILE A 51 -1.37 4.93 -2.09
N PRO A 52 -1.79 4.19 -3.14
CA PRO A 52 -2.19 2.80 -3.01
C PRO A 52 -1.02 1.95 -2.50
N ALA A 53 -1.31 1.01 -1.61
CA ALA A 53 -0.32 0.14 -0.98
C ALA A 53 -0.94 -1.23 -0.69
N THR A 54 -0.07 -2.24 -0.56
CA THR A 54 -0.45 -3.60 -0.18
C THR A 54 0.05 -3.88 1.24
N PHE A 55 -0.84 -4.30 2.14
CA PHE A 55 -0.53 -4.63 3.53
C PHE A 55 -0.60 -6.14 3.72
N PHE A 56 0.51 -6.76 4.12
CA PHE A 56 0.60 -8.18 4.41
C PHE A 56 0.45 -8.40 5.91
N MET A 57 -0.50 -9.22 6.35
CA MET A 57 -0.81 -9.44 7.77
C MET A 57 -0.63 -10.89 8.19
N THR A 58 -0.06 -11.12 9.37
CA THR A 58 0.01 -12.45 9.99
C THR A 58 -1.38 -12.98 10.33
N ALA A 59 -1.58 -14.30 10.20
CA ALA A 59 -2.91 -14.91 10.34
C ALA A 59 -3.43 -14.94 11.78
N GLU A 60 -2.57 -15.17 12.77
CA GLU A 60 -2.97 -15.33 14.18
C GLU A 60 -3.73 -14.11 14.76
N PRO A 61 -3.32 -12.85 14.48
CA PRO A 61 -4.04 -11.66 14.93
C PRO A 61 -5.05 -11.09 13.91
N ALA A 62 -5.25 -11.71 12.74
CA ALA A 62 -6.11 -11.15 11.69
C ALA A 62 -7.56 -10.88 12.16
N HIS A 63 -8.07 -11.71 13.08
CA HIS A 63 -9.40 -11.53 13.67
C HIS A 63 -9.50 -10.28 14.55
N LEU A 64 -8.39 -9.84 15.16
CA LEU A 64 -8.32 -8.62 15.96
C LEU A 64 -8.29 -7.35 15.08
N LEU A 65 -7.87 -7.50 13.82
CA LEU A 65 -7.68 -6.41 12.86
C LEU A 65 -8.76 -6.40 11.77
N ALA A 66 -9.83 -7.19 11.90
CA ALA A 66 -10.85 -7.34 10.86
C ALA A 66 -11.47 -5.99 10.43
N ARG A 67 -11.69 -5.09 11.40
CA ARG A 67 -12.21 -3.75 11.12
C ARG A 67 -11.23 -2.91 10.31
N GLU A 68 -9.95 -2.97 10.64
CA GLU A 68 -8.88 -2.27 9.97
C GLU A 68 -8.71 -2.79 8.54
N VAL A 69 -8.84 -4.10 8.33
CA VAL A 69 -8.83 -4.72 7.00
C VAL A 69 -9.96 -4.18 6.13
N ASP A 70 -11.19 -4.13 6.65
CA ASP A 70 -12.35 -3.59 5.92
C ASP A 70 -12.13 -2.11 5.54
N ILE A 71 -11.62 -1.31 6.48
CA ILE A 71 -11.29 0.10 6.22
C ILE A 71 -10.24 0.20 5.11
N MET A 72 -9.13 -0.54 5.20
CA MET A 72 -8.06 -0.49 4.20
C MET A 72 -8.57 -0.86 2.80
N GLN A 73 -9.36 -1.93 2.68
CA GLN A 73 -9.91 -2.37 1.41
C GLN A 73 -10.89 -1.35 0.81
N THR A 74 -11.77 -0.75 1.63
CA THR A 74 -12.70 0.28 1.14
C THR A 74 -12.00 1.56 0.68
N GLN A 75 -10.78 1.82 1.15
CA GLN A 75 -9.95 2.95 0.72
C GLN A 75 -9.04 2.62 -0.48
N GLY A 76 -9.15 1.42 -1.06
CA GLY A 76 -8.40 1.03 -2.26
C GLY A 76 -7.00 0.47 -1.99
N HIS A 77 -6.71 0.07 -0.75
CA HIS A 77 -5.52 -0.72 -0.43
C HIS A 77 -5.77 -2.21 -0.67
N GLU A 78 -4.71 -2.94 -0.96
CA GLU A 78 -4.74 -4.40 -1.00
C GLU A 78 -4.34 -4.95 0.37
N VAL A 79 -4.97 -6.04 0.82
CA VAL A 79 -4.59 -6.75 2.04
C VAL A 79 -4.30 -8.20 1.70
N GLY A 80 -3.09 -8.66 2.02
CA GLY A 80 -2.59 -10.01 1.78
C GLY A 80 -2.27 -10.76 3.07
N CYS A 81 -2.04 -12.07 2.95
CA CYS A 81 -1.63 -12.92 4.05
C CYS A 81 -0.09 -12.95 4.18
N HIS A 82 0.42 -12.87 5.41
CA HIS A 82 1.83 -12.94 5.78
C HIS A 82 2.09 -14.10 6.77
N ALA A 83 1.99 -15.33 6.25
CA ALA A 83 2.19 -16.60 6.97
C ALA A 83 1.20 -16.89 8.13
#